data_AF-A0A3M1UQB3-F1
#
_entry.id   AF-A0A3M1UQB3-F1
#
_cell.length_a   1.000
_cell.length_b   1.000
_cell.length_c   1.000
_cell.angle_alpha   90.00
_cell.angle_beta   90.00
_cell.angle_gamma   90.00
#
_symmetry.space_group_name_H-M   'P 1'
#
loop_
_entity.id
_entity.type
_entity.pdbx_description
1 polymer ?
#
loop_
_entity_poly.entity_id
_entity_poly.type
_entity_poly.pdbx_seq_one_letter_code
_entity_poly.pdbx_strand_id
1 'polypeptide(L)'
;MFYINNIQVLLQRFTPLHKLPLLLGATFLFMACEQVVQLDLPTAAPRLVVDGLYTNQPGQQRVRLSYTAPYFTQEAEPPVRGALVVVSELGGKQDTLAETERGIYRSEKTAILAGVYVLHIFLPDGKHYRSQPEMLYEVPPIDSLYFRENVALNEQDKGYNIFIDTKDPAGVENYYRWKRYVNGQYQNEPLDIIIGFDEYADGKDWLGIQINLNAVQKGDSILVEQLSISKAFYDYLFTLQQQTAFVGGIFDPPPASVKGNMVNVDDVNEQVLGFFRVAAVAQKRAVVE
;
A
#
# COMPACT_ATOMS: atom_id res chain seq x y z
N MET A 1 -0.08 -12.87 97.13
CA MET A 1 -0.72 -13.64 98.22
C MET A 1 -1.46 -14.80 97.56
N PHE A 2 -1.14 -16.02 97.98
CA PHE A 2 -1.69 -17.29 97.49
C PHE A 2 -3.23 -17.38 97.62
N TYR A 3 -3.86 -18.18 96.77
CA TYR A 3 -4.66 -19.40 97.09
C TYR A 3 -5.50 -19.75 95.84
N ILE A 4 -5.16 -20.78 95.05
CA ILE A 4 -5.38 -22.23 95.26
C ILE A 4 -6.89 -22.56 95.40
N ASN A 5 -7.48 -23.29 94.45
CA ASN A 5 -7.76 -24.73 94.64
C ASN A 5 -8.37 -25.45 93.43
N ASN A 6 -7.92 -26.69 93.26
CA ASN A 6 -8.35 -27.72 92.31
C ASN A 6 -9.76 -28.23 92.60
N ILE A 7 -10.51 -28.64 91.57
CA ILE A 7 -11.31 -29.87 91.59
C ILE A 7 -11.23 -30.57 90.22
N GLN A 8 -10.81 -31.83 90.29
CA GLN A 8 -10.76 -32.83 89.22
C GLN A 8 -12.16 -33.22 88.70
N VAL A 9 -12.21 -33.84 87.52
CA VAL A 9 -12.87 -35.15 87.23
C VAL A 9 -13.59 -35.19 85.88
N LEU A 10 -13.10 -36.12 85.03
CA LEU A 10 -13.76 -36.92 83.97
C LEU A 10 -14.50 -36.20 82.82
N LEU A 11 -14.59 -36.69 81.58
CA LEU A 11 -13.92 -37.67 80.72
C LEU A 11 -14.56 -37.44 79.34
N GLN A 12 -13.78 -37.66 78.28
CA GLN A 12 -14.22 -38.16 76.97
C GLN A 12 -15.17 -37.29 76.11
N ARG A 13 -14.66 -36.84 74.97
CA ARG A 13 -14.86 -37.55 73.69
C ARG A 13 -13.91 -37.01 72.61
N PHE A 14 -13.05 -37.89 72.12
CA PHE A 14 -12.25 -37.73 70.91
C PHE A 14 -13.16 -37.57 69.69
N THR A 15 -12.86 -36.61 68.82
CA THR A 15 -13.11 -36.73 67.37
C THR A 15 -11.81 -36.38 66.63
N PRO A 16 -11.45 -37.13 65.56
CA PRO A 16 -10.09 -37.14 65.05
C PRO A 16 -9.81 -35.97 64.10
N LEU A 17 -8.62 -35.40 64.30
CA LEU A 17 -7.94 -34.40 63.49
C LEU A 17 -7.51 -34.99 62.13
N HIS A 18 -8.46 -35.29 61.23
CA HIS A 18 -8.17 -35.96 59.94
C HIS A 18 -8.69 -35.20 58.69
N LYS A 19 -9.23 -33.99 58.85
CA LYS A 19 -9.78 -33.21 57.71
C LYS A 19 -8.90 -32.04 57.24
N LEU A 20 -7.61 -32.00 57.64
CA LEU A 20 -6.70 -30.91 57.28
C LEU A 20 -5.61 -31.23 56.22
N PRO A 21 -5.35 -32.47 55.75
CA PRO A 21 -4.44 -32.66 54.62
C PRO A 21 -5.13 -32.64 53.25
N LEU A 22 -6.47 -32.48 53.19
CA LEU A 22 -7.21 -32.51 51.92
C LEU A 22 -7.29 -31.14 51.22
N LEU A 23 -7.07 -30.03 51.96
CA LEU A 23 -7.20 -28.68 51.39
C LEU A 23 -5.91 -28.12 50.76
N LEU A 24 -4.74 -28.72 51.06
CA LEU A 24 -3.46 -28.29 50.49
C LEU A 24 -3.13 -28.98 49.14
N GLY A 25 -3.84 -30.06 48.80
CA GLY A 25 -3.65 -30.81 47.55
C GLY A 25 -4.52 -30.34 46.38
N ALA A 26 -5.51 -29.48 46.63
CA ALA A 26 -6.47 -29.05 45.60
C ALA A 26 -6.09 -27.76 44.86
N THR A 27 -5.05 -27.04 45.32
CA THR A 27 -4.68 -25.72 44.76
C THR A 27 -3.61 -25.79 43.66
N PHE A 28 -3.14 -26.99 43.28
CA PHE A 28 -2.05 -27.16 42.31
C PHE A 28 -2.51 -27.59 40.90
N LEU A 29 -3.82 -27.60 40.62
CA LEU A 29 -4.38 -28.14 39.36
C LEU A 29 -4.66 -27.11 38.25
N PHE A 30 -4.24 -25.85 38.39
CA PHE A 30 -4.37 -24.84 37.33
C PHE A 30 -3.03 -24.49 36.69
N MET A 31 -2.14 -25.48 36.51
CA MET A 31 -1.11 -25.38 35.47
C MET A 31 -1.84 -25.54 34.13
N ALA A 32 -2.42 -24.44 33.65
CA ALA A 32 -2.90 -24.33 32.29
C ALA A 32 -1.67 -24.52 31.38
N CYS A 33 -1.46 -25.74 30.91
CA CYS A 33 -0.66 -25.97 29.73
C CYS A 33 -1.40 -25.31 28.57
N GLU A 34 -1.11 -24.03 28.29
CA GLU A 34 -1.38 -23.50 26.96
C GLU A 34 -0.55 -24.32 25.99
N GLN A 35 -1.22 -25.22 25.28
CA GLN A 35 -0.62 -25.90 24.15
C GLN A 35 -0.47 -24.86 23.05
N VAL A 36 0.72 -24.26 22.95
CA VAL A 36 1.07 -23.41 21.81
C VAL A 36 1.05 -24.30 20.59
N VAL A 37 0.00 -24.20 19.78
CA VAL A 37 -0.06 -24.85 18.48
C VAL A 37 0.98 -24.14 17.61
N GLN A 38 2.18 -24.72 17.50
CA GLN A 38 3.14 -24.33 16.48
C GLN A 38 2.58 -24.82 15.14
N LEU A 39 1.80 -23.95 14.50
CA LEU A 39 1.43 -24.12 13.11
C LEU A 39 2.70 -23.89 12.29
N ASP A 40 3.32 -24.97 11.82
CA ASP A 40 4.28 -24.90 10.71
C ASP A 40 3.50 -24.49 9.46
N LEU A 41 3.26 -23.19 9.32
CA LEU A 41 2.61 -22.64 8.15
C LEU A 41 3.65 -22.68 7.02
N PRO A 42 3.34 -23.32 5.88
CA PRO A 42 4.25 -23.30 4.75
C PRO A 42 4.49 -21.84 4.35
N THR A 43 5.73 -21.39 4.50
CA THR A 43 6.13 -20.08 3.96
C THR A 43 6.11 -20.23 2.44
N ALA A 44 5.24 -19.46 1.78
CA ALA A 44 5.20 -19.45 0.33
C ALA A 44 6.57 -19.04 -0.23
N ALA A 45 6.97 -19.64 -1.36
CA ALA A 45 8.18 -19.22 -2.05
C ALA A 45 8.11 -17.70 -2.35
N PRO A 46 9.19 -16.94 -2.11
CA PRO A 46 9.19 -15.50 -2.35
C PRO A 46 8.84 -15.18 -3.80
N ARG A 47 7.96 -14.20 -4.00
CA ARG A 47 7.50 -13.78 -5.33
C ARG A 47 8.14 -12.45 -5.70
N LEU A 48 8.46 -12.26 -6.98
CA LEU A 48 8.92 -10.97 -7.48
C LEU A 48 7.80 -9.94 -7.39
N VAL A 49 8.13 -8.75 -6.88
CA VAL A 49 7.27 -7.58 -6.79
C VAL A 49 7.89 -6.47 -7.64
N VAL A 50 7.10 -5.90 -8.55
CA VAL A 50 7.52 -4.85 -9.49
C VAL A 50 6.71 -3.58 -9.26
N ASP A 51 7.34 -2.48 -8.87
CA ASP A 51 6.74 -1.14 -8.90
C ASP A 51 7.47 -0.28 -9.93
N GLY A 52 6.95 -0.27 -11.16
CA GLY A 52 7.55 0.46 -12.28
C GLY A 52 6.72 1.66 -12.71
N LEU A 53 7.35 2.81 -12.86
CA LEU A 53 6.79 4.04 -13.42
C LEU A 53 7.72 4.58 -14.50
N TYR A 54 7.17 4.81 -15.69
CA TYR A 54 7.87 5.44 -16.81
C TYR A 54 7.01 6.60 -17.35
N THR A 55 7.52 7.83 -17.35
CA THR A 55 6.72 9.03 -17.65
C THR A 55 7.33 9.90 -18.75
N ASN A 56 6.58 10.92 -19.17
CA ASN A 56 7.07 11.99 -20.03
C ASN A 56 7.81 13.12 -19.27
N GLN A 57 8.05 12.96 -17.96
CA GLN A 57 8.75 13.95 -17.14
C GLN A 57 10.21 13.52 -16.90
N PRO A 58 11.20 14.38 -17.14
CA PRO A 58 12.61 14.05 -16.88
C PRO A 58 12.87 13.61 -15.43
N GLY A 59 13.68 12.57 -15.25
CA GLY A 59 14.15 12.09 -13.94
C GLY A 59 13.11 11.36 -13.09
N GLN A 60 11.91 11.10 -13.62
CA GLN A 60 10.84 10.40 -12.89
C GLN A 60 10.79 8.89 -13.14
N GLN A 61 11.56 8.40 -14.11
CA GLN A 61 11.57 7.01 -14.52
C GLN A 61 12.22 6.16 -13.43
N ARG A 62 11.44 5.24 -12.85
CA ARG A 62 11.87 4.42 -11.73
C ARG A 62 11.20 3.07 -11.77
N VAL A 63 11.99 2.01 -11.63
CA VAL A 63 11.51 0.65 -11.38
C VAL A 63 12.10 0.17 -10.06
N ARG A 64 11.23 -0.17 -9.10
CA ARG A 64 11.61 -0.83 -7.86
C ARG A 64 11.31 -2.31 -7.98
N LEU A 65 12.32 -3.13 -7.66
CA LEU A 65 12.22 -4.59 -7.65
C LEU A 65 12.51 -5.12 -6.24
N SER A 66 11.57 -5.89 -5.71
CA SER A 66 11.71 -6.58 -4.42
C SER A 66 11.14 -8.01 -4.48
N TYR A 67 11.42 -8.80 -3.45
CA TYR A 67 10.71 -10.04 -3.18
C TYR A 67 9.71 -9.84 -2.04
N THR A 68 8.64 -10.61 -2.03
CA THR A 68 7.71 -10.67 -0.90
C THR A 68 8.40 -11.12 0.39
N ALA A 69 8.15 -10.44 1.50
CA ALA A 69 8.58 -10.88 2.82
C ALA A 69 7.63 -11.95 3.41
N PRO A 70 8.11 -12.84 4.30
CA PRO A 70 7.24 -13.77 5.03
C PRO A 70 6.19 -13.03 5.86
N TYR A 71 4.93 -13.48 5.78
CA TYR A 71 3.77 -12.78 6.37
C TYR A 71 3.88 -12.54 7.88
N PHE A 72 4.46 -13.46 8.64
CA PHE A 72 4.57 -13.36 10.10
C PHE A 72 5.82 -12.63 10.59
N THR A 73 6.60 -12.04 9.68
CA THR A 73 7.82 -11.30 10.02
C THR A 73 7.61 -9.82 9.74
N GLN A 74 8.13 -8.94 10.61
CA GLN A 74 8.20 -7.50 10.34
C GLN A 74 9.42 -7.14 9.48
N GLU A 75 9.90 -8.10 8.67
CA GLU A 75 11.05 -7.86 7.81
C GLU A 75 10.66 -6.99 6.63
N ALA A 76 11.56 -6.08 6.27
CA ALA A 76 11.41 -5.31 5.05
C ALA A 76 11.52 -6.23 3.82
N GLU A 77 10.78 -5.91 2.76
CA GLU A 77 10.85 -6.62 1.49
C GLU A 77 12.30 -6.68 0.95
N PRO A 78 12.87 -7.87 0.72
CA PRO A 78 14.23 -8.00 0.22
C PRO A 78 14.38 -7.36 -1.18
N PRO A 79 15.36 -6.47 -1.42
CA PRO A 79 15.54 -5.84 -2.72
C PRO A 79 16.18 -6.80 -3.75
N VAL A 80 15.75 -6.73 -5.01
CA VAL A 80 16.33 -7.50 -6.11
C VAL A 80 17.47 -6.71 -6.76
N ARG A 81 18.70 -7.24 -6.71
CA ARG A 81 19.91 -6.54 -7.13
C ARG A 81 20.52 -7.15 -8.38
N GLY A 82 21.25 -6.34 -9.15
CA GLY A 82 21.99 -6.79 -10.32
C GLY A 82 21.11 -7.29 -11.48
N ALA A 83 19.83 -6.95 -11.48
CA ALA A 83 18.95 -7.25 -12.60
C ALA A 83 19.26 -6.33 -13.79
N LEU A 84 19.13 -6.84 -15.01
CA LEU A 84 19.10 -6.01 -16.20
C LEU A 84 17.65 -5.56 -16.42
N VAL A 85 17.40 -4.25 -16.28
CA VAL A 85 16.06 -3.65 -16.41
C VAL A 85 16.01 -2.81 -17.67
N VAL A 86 15.12 -3.19 -18.60
CA VAL A 86 15.01 -2.55 -19.92
C VAL A 86 13.56 -2.21 -20.23
N VAL A 87 13.29 -0.95 -20.56
CA VAL A 87 12.01 -0.51 -21.12
C VAL A 87 12.15 -0.42 -22.64
N SER A 88 11.32 -1.13 -23.39
CA SER A 88 11.31 -1.09 -24.86
C SER A 88 10.06 -0.39 -25.39
N GLU A 89 10.26 0.59 -26.25
CA GLU A 89 9.19 1.21 -27.03
C GLU A 89 8.88 0.39 -28.29
N LEU A 90 7.59 0.15 -28.58
CA LEU A 90 7.17 -0.59 -29.77
C LEU A 90 7.58 0.15 -31.05
N GLY A 91 8.43 -0.50 -31.88
CA GLY A 91 8.97 0.09 -33.11
C GLY A 91 10.00 1.20 -32.86
N GLY A 92 10.38 1.43 -31.61
CA GLY A 92 11.21 2.54 -31.17
C GLY A 92 12.50 2.09 -30.49
N LYS A 93 12.99 2.93 -29.58
CA LYS A 93 14.26 2.70 -28.88
C LYS A 93 14.07 1.88 -27.62
N GLN A 94 15.16 1.29 -27.17
CA GLN A 94 15.24 0.70 -25.83
C GLN A 94 15.88 1.68 -24.85
N ASP A 95 15.46 1.53 -23.60
CA ASP A 95 16.02 2.22 -22.46
C ASP A 95 16.44 1.27 -21.37
N THR A 96 17.71 1.27 -21.02
CA THR A 96 18.25 0.44 -19.95
C THR A 96 18.35 1.30 -18.69
N LEU A 97 17.64 0.88 -17.64
CA LEU A 97 17.64 1.58 -16.36
C LEU A 97 18.82 1.10 -15.52
N ALA A 98 19.54 2.05 -14.92
CA ALA A 98 20.69 1.76 -14.05
C ALA A 98 20.22 1.57 -12.60
N GLU A 99 20.77 0.56 -11.90
CA GLU A 99 20.55 0.39 -10.46
C GLU A 99 21.26 1.55 -9.71
N THR A 100 20.48 2.49 -9.16
CA THR A 100 21.02 3.64 -8.42
C THR A 100 21.05 3.42 -6.90
N GLU A 101 20.10 2.62 -6.42
CA GLU A 101 19.97 2.21 -5.02
C GLU A 101 19.58 0.73 -5.00
N ARG A 102 19.70 0.05 -3.85
CA ARG A 102 19.44 -1.40 -3.77
C ARG A 102 18.00 -1.70 -4.24
N GLY A 103 17.87 -2.39 -5.38
CA GLY A 103 16.58 -2.71 -5.98
C GLY A 103 15.83 -1.54 -6.61
N ILE A 104 16.46 -0.38 -6.79
CA ILE A 104 15.89 0.80 -7.45
C ILE A 104 16.68 1.09 -8.73
N TYR A 105 15.97 1.03 -9.85
CA TYR A 105 16.51 1.24 -11.20
C TYR A 105 15.93 2.52 -11.78
N ARG A 106 16.77 3.38 -12.36
CA ARG A 106 16.37 4.71 -12.87
C ARG A 106 16.91 5.00 -14.26
N SER A 107 16.26 5.93 -14.95
CA SER A 107 16.71 6.49 -16.23
C SER A 107 16.36 7.98 -16.31
N GLU A 108 17.05 8.69 -17.19
CA GLU A 108 16.78 10.09 -17.54
C GLU A 108 15.96 10.22 -18.84
N LYS A 109 15.73 9.11 -19.56
CA LYS A 109 14.93 9.14 -20.79
C LYS A 109 13.46 9.32 -20.46
N THR A 110 12.72 9.95 -21.36
CA THR A 110 11.28 10.18 -21.20
C THR A 110 10.47 9.38 -22.20
N ALA A 111 9.29 8.95 -21.80
CA ALA A 111 8.29 8.43 -22.72
C ALA A 111 7.74 9.56 -23.61
N ILE A 112 7.46 9.21 -24.86
CA ILE A 112 6.77 10.04 -25.84
C ILE A 112 5.27 9.74 -25.88
N LEU A 113 4.49 10.75 -26.24
CA LEU A 113 3.03 10.67 -26.39
C LEU A 113 2.63 9.58 -27.38
N ALA A 114 1.58 8.83 -27.04
CA ALA A 114 1.08 7.67 -27.78
C ALA A 114 2.08 6.52 -27.96
N GLY A 115 3.27 6.61 -27.35
CA GLY A 115 4.23 5.51 -27.32
C GLY A 115 3.70 4.33 -26.51
N VAL A 116 4.03 3.11 -26.94
CA VAL A 116 3.67 1.86 -26.27
C VAL A 116 4.93 1.21 -25.75
N TYR A 117 4.97 0.90 -24.46
CA TYR A 117 6.17 0.44 -23.76
C TYR A 117 5.94 -0.91 -23.10
N VAL A 118 7.01 -1.68 -23.04
CA VAL A 118 7.08 -2.96 -22.36
C VAL A 118 8.30 -2.95 -21.45
N LEU A 119 8.11 -3.33 -20.19
CA LEU A 119 9.23 -3.56 -19.27
C LEU A 119 9.73 -5.00 -19.40
N HIS A 120 11.05 -5.15 -19.48
CA HIS A 120 11.78 -6.40 -19.43
C HIS A 120 12.72 -6.40 -18.21
N ILE A 121 12.75 -7.51 -17.48
CA ILE A 121 13.63 -7.72 -16.33
C ILE A 121 14.33 -9.06 -16.51
N PHE A 122 15.65 -9.05 -16.52
CA PHE A 122 16.47 -10.27 -16.51
C PHE A 122 17.20 -10.37 -15.18
N LEU A 123 16.93 -11.41 -14.43
CA LEU A 123 17.55 -11.65 -13.14
C LEU A 123 18.89 -12.41 -13.28
N PRO A 124 19.82 -12.24 -12.31
CA PRO A 124 21.09 -12.96 -12.32
C PRO A 124 20.97 -14.50 -12.28
N ASP A 125 19.86 -15.02 -11.77
CA ASP A 125 19.55 -16.45 -11.70
C ASP A 125 19.02 -17.01 -13.03
N GLY A 126 18.92 -16.17 -14.07
CA GLY A 126 18.49 -16.53 -15.42
C GLY A 126 17.01 -16.32 -15.69
N LYS A 127 16.18 -15.94 -14.70
CA LYS A 127 14.76 -15.70 -14.92
C LYS A 127 14.49 -14.43 -15.73
N HIS A 128 13.52 -14.50 -16.63
CA HIS A 128 13.08 -13.35 -17.42
C HIS A 128 11.61 -13.01 -17.18
N TYR A 129 11.35 -11.74 -16.90
CA TYR A 129 10.01 -11.20 -16.72
C TYR A 129 9.70 -10.10 -17.72
N ARG A 130 8.42 -9.99 -18.09
CA ARG A 130 7.94 -9.00 -19.03
C ARG A 130 6.59 -8.43 -18.58
N SER A 131 6.36 -7.13 -18.81
CA SER A 131 5.04 -6.53 -18.64
C SER A 131 4.13 -6.77 -19.85
N GLN A 132 2.82 -6.64 -19.66
CA GLN A 132 1.92 -6.32 -20.76
C GLN A 132 2.28 -4.92 -21.32
N PRO A 133 1.94 -4.62 -22.59
CA PRO A 133 2.17 -3.30 -23.17
C PRO A 133 1.37 -2.21 -22.47
N GLU A 134 2.00 -1.08 -22.21
CA GLU A 134 1.40 0.11 -21.59
C GLU A 134 1.60 1.32 -22.49
N MET A 135 0.53 2.09 -22.71
CA MET A 135 0.55 3.25 -23.60
C MET A 135 0.62 4.56 -22.81
N LEU A 136 1.39 5.54 -23.30
CA LEU A 136 1.35 6.90 -22.76
C LEU A 136 0.18 7.68 -23.36
N TYR A 137 -0.89 7.83 -22.59
CA TYR A 137 -2.03 8.68 -22.93
C TYR A 137 -1.73 10.16 -22.69
N GLU A 138 -2.42 11.04 -23.42
CA GLU A 138 -2.35 12.48 -23.15
C GLU A 138 -2.95 12.80 -21.79
N VAL A 139 -2.37 13.78 -21.10
CA VAL A 139 -2.89 14.28 -19.82
C VAL A 139 -3.25 15.76 -19.96
N PRO A 140 -4.48 16.16 -19.61
CA PRO A 140 -4.84 17.57 -19.61
C PRO A 140 -4.07 18.31 -18.51
N PRO A 141 -3.81 19.62 -18.72
CA PRO A 141 -3.19 20.45 -17.69
C PRO A 141 -4.12 20.61 -16.48
N ILE A 142 -3.53 20.94 -15.33
CA ILE A 142 -4.28 21.34 -14.15
C ILE A 142 -4.58 22.85 -14.26
N ASP A 143 -5.85 23.21 -14.49
CA ASP A 143 -6.30 24.58 -14.73
C ASP A 143 -6.26 25.42 -13.46
N SER A 144 -6.60 24.84 -12.32
CA SER A 144 -6.56 25.52 -11.02
C SER A 144 -6.11 24.56 -9.91
N LEU A 145 -5.45 25.11 -8.89
CA LEU A 145 -5.13 24.43 -7.63
C LEU A 145 -5.45 25.44 -6.52
N TYR A 146 -6.42 25.13 -5.68
CA TYR A 146 -6.92 26.06 -4.67
C TYR A 146 -7.32 25.33 -3.39
N PHE A 147 -7.56 26.12 -2.34
CA PHE A 147 -7.80 25.63 -0.99
C PHE A 147 -9.13 26.15 -0.46
N ARG A 148 -9.87 25.30 0.26
CA ARG A 148 -11.06 25.72 1.02
C ARG A 148 -10.89 25.29 2.47
N GLU A 149 -11.29 26.14 3.39
CA GLU A 149 -11.25 25.83 4.81
C GLU A 149 -12.12 24.59 5.11
N ASN A 150 -11.53 23.63 5.84
CA ASN A 150 -12.25 22.47 6.34
C ASN A 150 -12.89 22.85 7.68
N VAL A 151 -14.21 23.05 7.66
CA VAL A 151 -14.99 23.36 8.87
C VAL A 151 -15.30 22.06 9.60
N ALA A 152 -14.27 21.46 10.18
CA ALA A 152 -14.42 20.26 11.00
C ALA A 152 -14.69 20.62 12.46
N LEU A 153 -15.50 19.79 13.14
CA LEU A 153 -15.79 19.94 14.57
C LEU A 153 -14.60 19.55 15.44
N ASN A 154 -13.75 18.63 14.97
CA ASN A 154 -12.54 18.21 15.67
C ASN A 154 -11.38 19.13 15.29
N GLU A 155 -10.62 19.60 16.29
CA GLU A 155 -9.44 20.45 16.06
C GLU A 155 -8.39 19.79 15.15
N GLN A 156 -8.30 18.46 15.17
CA GLN A 156 -7.34 17.68 14.38
C GLN A 156 -7.68 17.66 12.88
N ASP A 157 -8.95 17.89 12.55
CA ASP A 157 -9.46 17.87 11.18
C ASP A 157 -9.61 19.30 10.60
N LYS A 158 -9.31 20.34 11.41
CA LYS A 158 -9.28 21.73 10.96
C LYS A 158 -8.07 21.99 10.07
N GLY A 159 -8.26 22.89 9.12
CA GLY A 159 -7.23 23.29 8.17
C GLY A 159 -7.86 23.53 6.82
N TYR A 160 -7.23 23.03 5.77
CA TYR A 160 -7.64 23.27 4.39
C TYR A 160 -7.75 21.97 3.60
N ASN A 161 -8.79 21.90 2.77
CA ASN A 161 -8.93 20.90 1.73
C ASN A 161 -8.37 21.44 0.42
N ILE A 162 -7.69 20.56 -0.31
CA ILE A 162 -7.01 20.80 -1.57
C ILE A 162 -7.96 20.42 -2.69
N PHE A 163 -8.19 21.35 -3.62
CA PHE A 163 -9.01 21.13 -4.79
C PHE A 163 -8.24 21.48 -6.06
N ILE A 164 -8.57 20.78 -7.14
CA ILE A 164 -8.14 21.15 -8.48
C ILE A 164 -9.33 21.22 -9.43
N ASP A 165 -9.14 22.01 -10.48
CA ASP A 165 -9.96 21.98 -11.69
C ASP A 165 -9.10 21.52 -12.86
N THR A 166 -9.69 20.72 -13.74
CA THR A 166 -9.08 20.25 -15.00
C THR A 166 -10.17 20.12 -16.05
N LYS A 167 -9.77 20.00 -17.31
CA LYS A 167 -10.69 19.73 -18.42
C LYS A 167 -10.46 18.34 -19.00
N ASP A 168 -11.53 17.57 -19.13
CA ASP A 168 -11.46 16.26 -19.77
C ASP A 168 -11.53 16.37 -21.32
N PRO A 169 -10.68 15.65 -22.08
CA PRO A 169 -10.76 15.60 -23.54
C PRO A 169 -12.02 14.89 -24.06
N ALA A 170 -12.79 15.57 -24.91
CA ALA A 170 -14.03 15.00 -25.45
C ALA A 170 -13.82 13.76 -26.34
N GLY A 171 -14.71 12.77 -26.19
CA GLY A 171 -14.84 11.59 -27.04
C GLY A 171 -13.84 10.47 -26.74
N VAL A 172 -13.14 10.52 -25.60
CA VAL A 172 -12.15 9.51 -25.20
C VAL A 172 -12.40 9.09 -23.77
N GLU A 173 -12.59 7.78 -23.54
CA GLU A 173 -12.67 7.27 -22.18
C GLU A 173 -11.32 7.43 -21.48
N ASN A 174 -11.28 8.25 -20.43
CA ASN A 174 -10.05 8.57 -19.71
C ASN A 174 -10.08 8.11 -18.26
N TYR A 175 -8.91 7.67 -17.80
CA TYR A 175 -8.66 7.22 -16.44
C TYR A 175 -7.53 8.03 -15.84
N TYR A 176 -7.75 8.52 -14.62
CA TYR A 176 -6.87 9.46 -13.96
C TYR A 176 -6.43 8.94 -12.59
N ARG A 177 -5.21 9.33 -12.22
CA ARG A 177 -4.71 9.26 -10.85
C ARG A 177 -4.18 10.62 -10.45
N TRP A 178 -4.52 11.05 -9.25
CA TRP A 178 -3.93 12.23 -8.64
C TRP A 178 -3.01 11.83 -7.50
N LYS A 179 -1.77 12.30 -7.57
CA LYS A 179 -0.79 12.18 -6.49
C LYS A 179 -0.62 13.54 -5.85
N ARG A 180 -0.42 13.56 -4.54
CA ARG A 180 -0.09 14.79 -3.81
C ARG A 180 1.17 14.64 -2.98
N TYR A 181 1.89 15.75 -2.88
CA TYR A 181 3.05 15.89 -2.02
C TYR A 181 2.83 17.10 -1.11
N VAL A 182 3.01 16.89 0.19
CA VAL A 182 2.92 17.95 1.21
C VAL A 182 4.32 18.18 1.74
N ASN A 183 4.86 19.39 1.59
CA ASN A 183 6.22 19.74 2.00
C ASN A 183 7.29 18.78 1.42
N GLY A 184 7.08 18.33 0.18
CA GLY A 184 7.95 17.39 -0.53
C GLY A 184 7.73 15.91 -0.18
N GLN A 185 6.89 15.59 0.81
CA GLN A 185 6.58 14.21 1.21
C GLN A 185 5.41 13.67 0.40
N TYR A 186 5.64 12.54 -0.29
CA TYR A 186 4.58 11.86 -1.04
C TYR A 186 3.56 11.24 -0.09
N GLN A 187 2.27 11.54 -0.31
CA GLN A 187 1.17 10.93 0.43
C GLN A 187 0.71 9.68 -0.32
N ASN A 188 0.92 8.50 0.26
CA ASN A 188 0.77 7.22 -0.43
C ASN A 188 0.08 6.12 0.39
N GLU A 189 -0.62 6.49 1.45
CA GLU A 189 -1.46 5.54 2.19
C GLU A 189 -2.64 5.07 1.32
N PRO A 190 -3.28 3.93 1.63
CA PRO A 190 -4.39 3.41 0.83
C PRO A 190 -5.53 4.41 0.57
N LEU A 191 -5.85 5.26 1.55
CA LEU A 191 -6.86 6.31 1.45
C LEU A 191 -6.37 7.58 0.72
N ASP A 192 -5.07 7.69 0.44
CA ASP A 192 -4.48 8.77 -0.36
C ASP A 192 -4.45 8.49 -1.85
N ILE A 193 -4.78 7.26 -2.26
CA ILE A 193 -4.91 6.89 -3.66
C ILE A 193 -6.20 7.52 -4.20
N ILE A 194 -6.07 8.63 -4.92
CA ILE A 194 -7.22 9.27 -5.58
C ILE A 194 -7.18 8.88 -7.05
N ILE A 195 -8.21 8.15 -7.48
CA ILE A 195 -8.42 7.71 -8.86
C ILE A 195 -9.81 8.13 -9.33
N GLY A 196 -9.95 8.35 -10.63
CA GLY A 196 -11.22 8.72 -11.24
C GLY A 196 -11.24 8.33 -12.71
N PHE A 197 -12.42 8.25 -13.28
CA PHE A 197 -12.63 7.98 -14.69
C PHE A 197 -13.82 8.78 -15.19
N ASP A 198 -13.81 9.07 -16.48
CA ASP A 198 -14.82 9.90 -17.10
C ASP A 198 -16.07 9.09 -17.48
N GLU A 199 -16.99 8.89 -16.54
CA GLU A 199 -18.32 8.30 -16.84
C GLU A 199 -19.38 9.37 -17.16
N TYR A 200 -19.19 10.61 -16.70
CA TYR A 200 -20.22 11.67 -16.72
C TYR A 200 -19.72 13.08 -17.13
N ALA A 201 -18.42 13.22 -17.41
CA ALA A 201 -17.71 14.48 -17.64
C ALA A 201 -17.09 14.58 -19.05
N ASP A 202 -17.46 13.70 -19.99
CA ASP A 202 -16.95 13.69 -21.37
C ASP A 202 -16.99 15.08 -22.02
N GLY A 203 -15.79 15.64 -22.22
CA GLY A 203 -15.57 16.96 -22.81
C GLY A 203 -15.95 18.16 -21.94
N LYS A 204 -16.23 17.96 -20.66
CA LYS A 204 -16.63 19.00 -19.70
C LYS A 204 -15.50 19.36 -18.74
N ASP A 205 -15.65 20.53 -18.13
CA ASP A 205 -14.77 20.94 -17.04
C ASP A 205 -15.06 20.09 -15.80
N TRP A 206 -14.03 19.43 -15.28
CA TRP A 206 -14.10 18.70 -14.02
C TRP A 206 -13.64 19.63 -12.90
N LEU A 207 -14.62 20.25 -12.26
CA LEU A 207 -14.40 21.27 -11.25
C LEU A 207 -14.44 20.68 -9.83
N GLY A 208 -13.55 21.13 -8.96
CA GLY A 208 -13.57 20.85 -7.54
C GLY A 208 -13.24 19.42 -7.16
N ILE A 209 -12.31 18.78 -7.86
CA ILE A 209 -11.78 17.47 -7.47
C ILE A 209 -10.99 17.64 -6.16
N GLN A 210 -11.46 17.03 -5.08
CA GLN A 210 -10.76 17.05 -3.80
C GLN A 210 -9.62 16.03 -3.77
N ILE A 211 -8.42 16.47 -3.38
CA ILE A 211 -7.18 15.69 -3.51
C ILE A 211 -6.67 15.14 -2.17
N ASN A 212 -7.28 15.52 -1.05
CA ASN A 212 -6.90 15.07 0.30
C ASN A 212 -8.11 14.63 1.14
N LEU A 213 -7.87 13.64 2.00
CA LEU A 213 -8.80 13.27 3.06
C LEU A 213 -8.56 14.09 4.33
N ASN A 214 -7.30 14.13 4.79
CA ASN A 214 -6.89 14.87 5.98
C ASN A 214 -6.51 16.30 5.62
N ALA A 215 -6.98 17.27 6.40
CA ALA A 215 -6.73 18.69 6.18
C ALA A 215 -5.23 19.03 6.21
N VAL A 216 -4.80 19.91 5.32
CA VAL A 216 -3.46 20.51 5.35
C VAL A 216 -3.48 21.85 6.08
N GLN A 217 -2.31 22.34 6.46
CA GLN A 217 -2.18 23.54 7.28
C GLN A 217 -1.70 24.74 6.46
N LYS A 218 -2.03 25.94 6.93
CA LYS A 218 -1.53 27.19 6.36
C LYS A 218 0.01 27.19 6.33
N GLY A 219 0.59 27.56 5.20
CA GLY A 219 2.04 27.54 4.96
C GLY A 219 2.57 26.24 4.35
N ASP A 220 1.77 25.17 4.26
CA ASP A 220 2.20 23.94 3.59
C ASP A 220 2.42 24.16 2.10
N SER A 221 3.52 23.61 1.56
CA SER A 221 3.78 23.54 0.12
C SER A 221 3.13 22.30 -0.47
N ILE A 222 2.21 22.51 -1.40
CA ILE A 222 1.45 21.45 -2.05
C ILE A 222 1.90 21.31 -3.50
N LEU A 223 2.29 20.10 -3.90
CA LEU A 223 2.44 19.70 -5.30
C LEU A 223 1.39 18.64 -5.61
N VAL A 224 0.59 18.88 -6.63
CA VAL A 224 -0.33 17.89 -7.21
C VAL A 224 0.22 17.44 -8.55
N GLU A 225 0.27 16.13 -8.76
CA GLU A 225 0.52 15.51 -10.06
C GLU A 225 -0.78 14.85 -10.53
N GLN A 226 -1.25 15.24 -11.71
CA GLN A 226 -2.33 14.58 -12.44
C GLN A 226 -1.70 13.65 -13.47
N LEU A 227 -2.12 12.38 -13.46
CA LEU A 227 -1.62 11.34 -14.34
C LEU A 227 -2.76 10.77 -15.15
N SER A 228 -2.59 10.70 -16.48
CA SER A 228 -3.42 9.83 -17.32
C SER A 228 -2.85 8.42 -17.27
N ILE A 229 -3.69 7.45 -16.91
CA ILE A 229 -3.30 6.06 -16.68
C ILE A 229 -4.10 5.11 -17.56
N SER A 230 -3.60 3.89 -17.77
CA SER A 230 -4.36 2.86 -18.47
C SER A 230 -5.53 2.38 -17.61
N LYS A 231 -6.61 1.92 -18.25
CA LYS A 231 -7.71 1.24 -17.56
C LYS A 231 -7.21 0.08 -16.70
N ALA A 232 -6.25 -0.70 -17.21
CA ALA A 232 -5.67 -1.84 -16.48
C ALA A 232 -5.01 -1.39 -15.17
N PHE A 233 -4.30 -0.26 -15.18
CA PHE A 233 -3.72 0.29 -13.95
C PHE A 233 -4.76 0.92 -13.02
N TYR A 234 -5.82 1.53 -13.56
CA TYR A 234 -6.96 1.98 -12.76
C TYR A 234 -7.61 0.81 -12.02
N ASP A 235 -7.94 -0.28 -12.73
CA ASP A 235 -8.56 -1.48 -12.16
C ASP A 235 -7.65 -2.12 -11.09
N TYR A 236 -6.32 -2.11 -11.32
CA TYR A 236 -5.32 -2.54 -10.34
C TYR A 236 -5.39 -1.71 -9.06
N LEU A 237 -5.39 -0.37 -9.16
CA LEU A 237 -5.47 0.52 -8.00
C LEU A 237 -6.80 0.41 -7.27
N PHE A 238 -7.90 0.34 -8.00
CA PHE A 238 -9.23 0.18 -7.45
C PHE A 238 -9.35 -1.12 -6.65
N THR A 239 -8.83 -2.22 -7.20
CA THR A 239 -8.78 -3.51 -6.49
C THR A 239 -7.88 -3.41 -5.27
N LEU A 240 -6.68 -2.82 -5.40
CA LEU A 240 -5.76 -2.63 -4.28
C LEU A 240 -6.43 -1.87 -3.13
N GLN A 241 -7.10 -0.75 -3.41
CA GLN A 241 -7.81 0.03 -2.40
C GLN A 241 -8.92 -0.76 -1.71
N GLN A 242 -9.73 -1.52 -2.47
CA GLN A 242 -10.75 -2.38 -1.86
C GLN A 242 -10.16 -3.40 -0.88
N GLN A 243 -8.95 -3.91 -1.17
CA GLN A 243 -8.30 -4.92 -0.34
C GLN A 243 -7.49 -4.34 0.83
N THR A 244 -7.21 -3.02 0.84
CA THR A 244 -6.33 -2.42 1.86
C THR A 244 -6.97 -1.26 2.64
N ALA A 245 -7.85 -0.47 2.01
CA ALA A 245 -8.47 0.71 2.63
C ALA A 245 -9.85 0.40 3.21
N PHE A 246 -10.59 -0.52 2.61
CA PHE A 246 -11.97 -0.86 2.97
C PHE A 246 -12.05 -2.27 3.56
N VAL A 247 -11.28 -2.52 4.62
CA VAL A 247 -11.21 -3.81 5.32
C VAL A 247 -11.46 -3.62 6.82
N GLY A 248 -12.02 -4.66 7.48
CA GLY A 248 -12.29 -4.71 8.92
C GLY A 248 -13.77 -4.67 9.32
N GLY A 249 -14.71 -4.67 8.37
CA GLY A 249 -16.16 -4.63 8.59
C GLY A 249 -16.91 -5.89 8.14
N ILE A 250 -18.14 -6.06 8.62
CA ILE A 250 -19.02 -7.18 8.21
C ILE A 250 -19.54 -7.07 6.77
N PHE A 251 -19.25 -5.96 6.10
CA PHE A 251 -19.58 -5.68 4.70
C PHE A 251 -18.33 -5.48 3.84
N ASP A 252 -17.20 -6.03 4.27
CA ASP A 252 -15.95 -5.98 3.50
C ASP A 252 -16.15 -6.58 2.09
N PRO A 253 -15.47 -6.02 1.07
CA PRO A 253 -15.46 -6.64 -0.24
C PRO A 253 -14.85 -8.05 -0.13
N PRO A 254 -15.33 -9.01 -0.94
CA PRO A 254 -14.74 -10.35 -0.92
C PRO A 254 -13.25 -10.27 -1.26
N PRO A 255 -12.42 -11.14 -0.66
CA PRO A 255 -11.00 -11.20 -1.00
C PRO A 255 -10.80 -11.38 -2.51
N ALA A 256 -10.02 -10.49 -3.10
CA ALA A 256 -9.73 -10.48 -4.53
C ALA A 256 -8.23 -10.47 -4.77
N SER A 257 -7.78 -11.19 -5.80
CA SER A 257 -6.38 -11.17 -6.20
C SER A 257 -6.07 -9.85 -6.91
N VAL A 258 -5.16 -9.05 -6.34
CA VAL A 258 -4.62 -7.85 -6.98
C VAL A 258 -3.67 -8.29 -8.09
N LYS A 259 -4.20 -8.47 -9.31
CA LYS A 259 -3.43 -8.95 -10.46
C LYS A 259 -2.66 -7.80 -11.10
N GLY A 260 -1.34 -7.96 -11.15
CA GLY A 260 -0.43 -7.11 -11.88
C GLY A 260 -0.47 -7.31 -13.39
N ASN A 261 0.42 -6.60 -14.09
CA ASN A 261 0.63 -6.78 -15.53
C ASN A 261 1.97 -7.46 -15.88
N MET A 262 2.67 -8.03 -14.89
CA MET A 262 3.95 -8.72 -15.09
C MET A 262 3.76 -10.23 -15.21
N VAL A 263 4.52 -10.87 -16.08
CA VAL A 263 4.57 -12.33 -16.24
C VAL A 263 6.01 -12.82 -16.28
N ASN A 264 6.26 -14.02 -15.76
CA ASN A 264 7.49 -14.74 -16.07
C ASN A 264 7.34 -15.35 -17.48
N VAL A 265 8.34 -15.12 -18.33
CA VAL A 265 8.33 -15.56 -19.73
C VAL A 265 8.61 -17.06 -19.84
N ASP A 266 9.36 -17.62 -18.89
CA ASP A 266 9.77 -19.02 -18.86
C ASP A 266 8.77 -19.91 -18.09
N ASP A 267 7.96 -19.33 -17.19
CA ASP A 267 6.90 -20.02 -16.47
C ASP A 267 5.66 -19.12 -16.28
N VAL A 268 4.67 -19.29 -17.15
CA VAL A 268 3.42 -18.52 -17.10
C VAL A 268 2.56 -18.77 -15.86
N ASN A 269 2.85 -19.83 -15.09
CA ASN A 269 2.16 -20.13 -13.83
C ASN A 269 2.83 -19.46 -12.63
N GLU A 270 4.06 -18.95 -12.78
CA GLU A 270 4.71 -18.19 -11.72
C GLU A 270 3.96 -16.86 -11.52
N GLN A 271 3.44 -16.67 -10.30
CA GLN A 271 2.77 -15.43 -9.96
C GLN A 271 3.77 -14.32 -9.66
N VAL A 272 3.69 -13.25 -10.45
CA VAL A 272 4.43 -11.99 -10.23
C VAL A 272 3.47 -10.95 -9.69
N LEU A 273 3.95 -10.12 -8.76
CA LEU A 273 3.16 -9.06 -8.14
C LEU A 273 3.60 -7.68 -8.61
N GLY A 274 2.72 -6.70 -8.41
CA GLY A 274 2.98 -5.32 -8.76
C GLY A 274 2.68 -4.99 -10.23
N PHE A 275 3.06 -3.80 -10.67
CA PHE A 275 2.63 -3.24 -11.95
C PHE A 275 3.74 -2.36 -12.55
N PHE A 276 3.98 -2.50 -13.85
CA PHE A 276 4.70 -1.52 -14.65
C PHE A 276 3.70 -0.61 -15.34
N ARG A 277 3.76 0.69 -15.09
CA ARG A 277 2.83 1.68 -15.65
C ARG A 277 3.56 2.73 -16.47
N VAL A 278 2.89 3.21 -17.51
CA VAL A 278 3.30 4.38 -18.28
C VAL A 278 2.25 5.47 -18.15
N ALA A 279 2.68 6.69 -17.82
CA ALA A 279 1.75 7.78 -17.59
C ALA A 279 2.35 9.13 -18.02
N ALA A 280 1.55 9.94 -18.72
CA ALA A 280 1.84 11.35 -18.84
C ALA A 280 1.51 12.06 -17.53
N VAL A 281 2.28 13.09 -17.18
CA VAL A 281 2.10 13.83 -15.93
C VAL A 281 1.93 15.32 -16.22
N ALA A 282 0.86 15.91 -15.68
CA ALA A 282 0.70 17.34 -15.50
C ALA A 282 0.88 17.69 -14.02
N GLN A 283 1.49 18.83 -13.71
CA GLN A 283 1.83 19.20 -12.34
C GLN A 283 1.42 20.63 -12.02
N LYS A 284 1.01 20.87 -10.78
CA LYS A 284 0.75 22.21 -10.26
C LYS A 284 1.17 22.32 -8.81
N ARG A 285 1.77 23.46 -8.46
CA ARG A 285 2.24 23.75 -7.11
C ARG A 285 1.60 25.03 -6.59
N ALA A 286 1.21 25.01 -5.31
CA ALA A 286 0.74 26.17 -4.57
C ALA A 286 1.16 26.06 -3.10
N VAL A 287 1.06 27.16 -2.37
CA VAL A 287 1.23 27.21 -0.90
C VAL A 287 -0.13 27.55 -0.30
N VAL A 288 -0.48 26.91 0.82
CA VAL A 288 -1.74 27.19 1.52
C VAL A 288 -1.67 28.57 2.17
N GLU A 289 -2.58 29.46 1.79
CA GLU A 289 -2.65 30.87 2.24
C GLU A 289 -3.55 31.12 3.46
#